data_AF-A0AAN8SXM2-F1
#
_entry.id   AF-A0AAN8SXM2-F1
#
_cell.length_a   1.000
_cell.length_b   1.000
_cell.length_c   1.000
_cell.angle_alpha   90.00
_cell.angle_beta   90.00
_cell.angle_gamma   90.00
#
_symmetry.space_group_name_H-M   'P 1'
#
loop_
_entity.id
_entity.type
_entity.pdbx_description
1 polymer ?
#
loop_
_entity_poly.entity_id
_entity_poly.type
_entity_poly.pdbx_seq_one_letter_code
_entity_poly.pdbx_strand_id
1 'polypeptide(L)'
;MGNYQWLQEYGNIEIDYLALDVSDHSPVLLHCTLVVTSRPKPYKLFKTVLDHPKYAEIVTNTWPQRYNGTWMYQLNCKLKNLKEQAEGSQHSSSILY
;
A
#
# COMPACT_ATOMS: atom_id res chain seq x y z
N MET A 1 -24.51 -26.32 -23.42
CA MET A 1 -24.35 -26.46 -21.96
C MET A 1 -23.23 -25.53 -21.53
N GLY A 2 -23.48 -24.64 -20.57
CA GLY A 2 -22.53 -23.59 -20.16
C GLY A 2 -21.39 -24.14 -19.30
N ASN A 3 -20.30 -23.37 -19.21
CA ASN A 3 -19.15 -23.71 -18.37
C ASN A 3 -19.55 -23.66 -16.88
N TYR A 4 -19.91 -24.82 -16.33
CA TYR A 4 -20.44 -24.93 -14.97
C TYR A 4 -19.42 -24.51 -13.90
N GLN A 5 -18.13 -24.79 -14.12
CA GLN A 5 -17.06 -24.35 -13.23
C GLN A 5 -16.98 -22.83 -13.16
N TRP A 6 -17.13 -22.16 -14.30
CA TRP A 6 -17.15 -20.70 -14.35
C TRP A 6 -18.34 -20.09 -13.60
N LEU A 7 -19.52 -20.70 -13.70
CA LEU A 7 -20.71 -20.28 -12.94
C LEU A 7 -20.54 -20.49 -11.42
N GLN A 8 -19.79 -21.50 -10.99
CA GLN A 8 -19.49 -21.71 -9.57
C GLN A 8 -18.47 -20.71 -9.02
N GLU A 9 -17.43 -20.38 -9.80
CA GLU A 9 -16.35 -19.48 -9.37
C GLU A 9 -16.73 -18.00 -9.45
N TYR A 10 -17.57 -17.63 -10.43
CA TYR A 10 -17.87 -16.23 -10.76
C TYR A 10 -19.37 -15.92 -10.81
N GLY A 11 -20.22 -16.81 -10.29
CA GLY A 11 -21.68 -16.62 -10.28
C GLY A 11 -22.16 -15.43 -9.46
N ASN A 12 -21.29 -14.82 -8.66
CA ASN A 12 -21.52 -13.59 -7.90
C ASN A 12 -21.01 -12.32 -8.61
N ILE A 13 -20.51 -12.44 -9.84
CA ILE A 13 -20.10 -11.30 -10.65
C ILE A 13 -21.31 -10.79 -11.43
N GLU A 14 -21.63 -9.53 -11.23
CA GLU A 14 -22.70 -8.84 -11.97
C GLU A 14 -22.09 -7.74 -12.85
N ILE A 15 -22.73 -7.46 -13.99
CA ILE A 15 -22.25 -6.48 -14.96
C ILE A 15 -23.40 -5.55 -15.32
N ASP A 16 -23.17 -4.24 -15.16
CA ASP A 16 -24.06 -3.20 -15.64
C ASP A 16 -23.45 -2.50 -16.85
N TYR A 17 -24.23 -2.39 -17.92
CA TYR A 17 -23.89 -1.57 -19.07
C TYR A 17 -24.48 -0.18 -18.85
N LEU A 18 -23.62 0.82 -18.68
CA LEU A 18 -24.06 2.18 -18.47
C LEU A 18 -24.54 2.78 -19.81
N ALA A 19 -25.50 3.71 -19.72
CA ALA A 19 -26.09 4.36 -20.88
C ALA A 19 -25.01 4.96 -21.79
N LEU A 20 -25.19 4.79 -23.10
CA LEU A 20 -24.36 5.44 -24.11
C LEU A 20 -24.51 6.96 -23.97
N ASP A 21 -23.38 7.66 -23.86
CA ASP A 21 -23.30 9.11 -24.06
C ASP A 21 -22.57 9.38 -25.38
N VAL A 22 -21.87 10.51 -25.54
CA VAL A 22 -21.20 10.96 -26.79
C VAL A 22 -20.13 9.99 -27.38
N SER A 23 -19.83 8.89 -26.69
CA SER A 23 -18.86 7.86 -27.11
C SER A 23 -19.59 6.65 -27.70
N ASP A 24 -19.04 6.08 -28.77
CA ASP A 24 -19.48 4.81 -29.38
C ASP A 24 -19.20 3.58 -28.48
N HIS A 25 -18.58 3.80 -27.32
CA HIS A 25 -18.31 2.80 -26.29
C HIS A 25 -19.02 3.14 -24.97
N SER A 26 -19.97 2.28 -24.57
CA SER A 26 -20.58 2.29 -23.23
C SER A 26 -19.59 1.77 -22.19
N PRO A 27 -19.39 2.49 -21.07
CA PRO A 27 -18.63 1.96 -19.96
C PRO A 27 -19.35 0.77 -19.33
N VAL A 28 -18.57 -0.26 -18.99
CA VAL A 28 -19.03 -1.49 -18.34
C VAL A 28 -18.65 -1.43 -16.86
N LEU A 29 -19.65 -1.51 -15.98
CA LEU A 29 -19.46 -1.56 -14.54
C LEU A 29 -19.52 -3.02 -14.07
N LEU A 30 -18.44 -3.49 -13.46
CA LEU A 30 -18.30 -4.85 -12.95
C LEU A 30 -18.45 -4.85 -11.43
N HIS A 31 -19.48 -5.53 -10.92
CA HIS A 31 -19.66 -5.78 -9.49
C HIS A 31 -19.01 -7.11 -9.13
N CYS A 32 -18.03 -7.05 -8.23
CA CYS A 32 -17.25 -8.19 -7.80
C CYS A 32 -17.05 -8.12 -6.28
N THR A 33 -17.47 -9.16 -5.57
CA THR A 33 -17.15 -9.30 -4.14
C THR A 33 -15.70 -9.72 -4.00
N LEU A 34 -14.80 -8.76 -3.80
CA LEU A 34 -13.40 -9.04 -3.50
C LEU A 34 -13.33 -9.74 -2.13
N VAL A 35 -13.05 -11.04 -2.13
CA VAL A 35 -12.61 -11.74 -0.93
C VAL A 35 -11.21 -11.24 -0.62
N VAL A 36 -11.13 -10.13 0.14
CA VAL A 36 -9.87 -9.61 0.64
C VAL A 36 -9.35 -10.61 1.66
N THR A 37 -8.54 -11.56 1.21
CA THR A 37 -7.75 -12.36 2.14
C THR A 37 -6.86 -11.38 2.89
N SER A 38 -7.09 -11.24 4.20
CA SER A 38 -6.26 -10.43 5.10
C SER A 38 -4.89 -11.08 5.23
N ARG A 39 -4.07 -10.95 4.18
CA ARG A 39 -2.65 -11.25 4.27
C ARG A 39 -2.00 -10.14 5.08
N PRO A 40 -1.10 -10.45 6.02
CA PRO A 40 -0.34 -9.43 6.72
C PRO A 40 0.30 -8.52 5.67
N LYS A 41 0.01 -7.22 5.73
CA LYS A 41 0.65 -6.26 4.81
C LYS A 41 2.16 -6.42 4.99
N PRO A 42 2.93 -6.62 3.90
CA PRO A 42 4.37 -6.82 4.00
C PRO A 42 5.08 -5.59 4.60
N TYR A 43 4.44 -4.42 4.55
CA TYR A 43 4.87 -3.21 5.24
C TYR A 43 3.68 -2.33 5.63
N LYS A 44 3.84 -1.57 6.73
CA LYS A 44 2.91 -0.51 7.14
C LYS A 44 3.62 0.83 6.92
N LEU A 45 3.04 1.68 6.07
CA LEU A 45 3.50 3.06 5.93
C LEU A 45 3.13 3.83 7.21
N PHE A 46 4.12 4.37 7.90
CA PHE A 46 3.90 5.11 9.14
C PHE A 46 3.60 6.57 8.80
N LYS A 47 2.32 6.97 8.84
CA LYS A 47 1.91 8.36 8.58
C LYS A 47 2.64 9.36 9.47
N THR A 48 2.86 9.00 10.75
CA THR A 48 3.62 9.80 11.71
C THR A 48 5.06 10.11 11.27
N VAL A 49 5.67 9.24 10.46
CA VAL A 49 7.00 9.47 9.89
C VAL A 49 6.92 10.50 8.76
N LEU A 50 5.88 10.46 7.94
CA LEU A 50 5.67 11.40 6.82
C LEU A 50 5.37 12.82 7.30
N ASP A 51 4.63 12.94 8.41
CA ASP A 51 4.25 14.24 8.99
C ASP A 51 5.37 14.87 9.83
N HIS A 52 6.53 14.21 9.95
CA HIS A 52 7.65 14.72 10.74
C HIS A 52 8.33 15.90 10.03
N PRO A 53 8.58 17.04 10.70
CA PRO A 53 9.14 18.24 10.07
C PRO A 53 10.55 18.02 9.47
N LYS A 54 11.30 17.06 10.00
CA LYS A 54 12.61 16.63 9.47
C LYS A 54 12.57 15.39 8.59
N TYR A 55 11.39 14.96 8.11
CA TYR A 55 11.23 13.73 7.34
C TYR A 55 12.20 13.65 6.15
N ALA A 56 12.29 14.72 5.36
CA ALA A 56 13.17 14.76 4.18
C ALA A 56 14.66 14.58 4.55
N GLU A 57 15.11 15.17 5.65
CA GLU A 57 16.48 15.02 6.16
C GLU A 57 16.74 13.59 6.62
N ILE A 58 15.81 13.01 7.40
CA ILE A 58 15.89 11.65 7.90
C ILE A 58 15.97 10.65 6.73
N VAL A 59 15.14 10.83 5.69
CA VAL A 59 15.19 10.01 4.46
C VAL A 59 16.54 10.14 3.77
N THR A 60 17.03 11.37 3.58
CA THR A 60 18.31 11.61 2.90
C THR A 60 19.47 10.90 3.61
N ASN A 61 19.46 10.86 4.93
CA ASN A 61 20.52 10.25 5.73
C ASN A 61 20.40 8.71 5.84
N THR A 62 19.18 8.17 5.86
CA THR A 62 18.94 6.73 6.08
C THR A 62 18.82 5.91 4.80
N TRP A 63 18.28 6.49 3.72
CA TRP A 63 18.07 5.78 2.45
C TRP A 63 19.34 5.26 1.76
N PRO A 64 20.53 5.91 1.84
CA PRO A 64 21.75 5.38 1.22
C PRO A 64 22.37 4.21 2.00
N GLN A 65 21.88 3.89 3.20
CA GLN A 65 22.38 2.75 3.98
C GLN A 65 22.17 1.43 3.21
N ARG A 66 23.21 0.58 3.22
CA ARG A 66 23.21 -0.70 2.54
C ARG A 66 22.88 -1.82 3.53
N TYR A 67 21.98 -2.72 3.12
CA TYR A 67 21.63 -3.92 3.86
C TYR A 67 21.89 -5.14 2.97
N ASN A 68 22.36 -6.22 3.57
CA ASN A 68 22.56 -7.49 2.86
C ASN A 68 21.27 -8.33 2.92
N GLY A 69 21.02 -9.14 1.88
CA GLY A 69 19.85 -10.02 1.79
C GLY A 69 18.98 -9.75 0.57
N THR A 70 17.76 -10.29 0.56
CA THR A 70 16.81 -10.11 -0.55
C THR A 70 16.32 -8.66 -0.62
N TRP A 71 15.90 -8.20 -1.80
CA TRP A 71 15.43 -6.81 -1.99
C TRP A 71 14.32 -6.42 -1.01
N MET A 72 13.37 -7.33 -0.74
CA MET A 72 12.29 -7.10 0.22
C MET A 72 12.80 -6.98 1.66
N TYR A 73 13.81 -7.76 2.03
CA TYR A 73 14.45 -7.64 3.35
C TYR A 73 15.16 -6.29 3.48
N GLN A 74 15.92 -5.88 2.45
CA GLN A 74 16.61 -4.59 2.44
C GLN A 74 15.63 -3.42 2.54
N LEU A 75 14.51 -3.47 1.82
CA LEU A 75 13.44 -2.48 1.90
C LEU A 75 12.83 -2.42 3.31
N ASN A 76 12.55 -3.57 3.93
CA ASN A 76 12.02 -3.64 5.29
C ASN A 76 12.99 -3.03 6.31
N CYS A 77 14.29 -3.33 6.20
CA CYS A 77 15.33 -2.72 7.04
C CYS A 77 15.35 -1.19 6.91
N LYS A 78 15.30 -0.66 5.69
CA LYS A 78 15.23 0.80 5.45
C LYS A 78 14.01 1.44 6.10
N LEU A 79 12.84 0.83 5.92
CA LEU A 79 11.58 1.34 6.49
C LEU A 79 11.56 1.29 8.03
N LYS A 80 12.16 0.26 8.64
CA LYS A 80 12.32 0.19 10.11
C LYS A 80 13.25 1.28 10.63
N ASN A 81 14.40 1.47 9.99
CA ASN A 81 15.37 2.50 10.39
C ASN A 81 14.76 3.91 10.28
N LEU A 82 14.03 4.19 9.19
CA LEU A 82 13.28 5.44 9.03
C LEU A 82 12.32 5.71 10.18
N LYS A 83 11.59 4.68 10.63
CA LYS A 83 10.67 4.79 11.75
C LYS A 83 11.41 5.10 13.06
N GLU A 84 12.49 4.37 13.34
CA GLU A 84 13.30 4.57 14.55
C GLU A 84 13.92 5.97 14.62
N GLN A 85 14.44 6.49 13.51
CA GLN A 85 15.04 7.82 13.46
C GLN A 85 14.01 8.94 13.64
N ALA A 86 12.80 8.77 13.08
CA ALA A 86 11.70 9.69 13.27
C ALA A 86 11.19 9.68 14.73
N GLU A 87 11.10 8.50 15.36
CA GLU A 87 10.68 8.36 16.76
C GLU A 87 11.76 8.87 17.75
N GLY A 88 13.04 8.59 17.50
CA GLY A 88 14.16 9.09 18.31
C GLY A 88 14.33 10.62 18.26
N SER A 89 14.04 11.23 17.10
CA SER A 89 14.06 12.69 16.94
C SER A 89 12.97 13.41 17.76
N GLN A 90 11.84 12.75 17.99
CA GLN A 90 10.77 13.29 18.85
C GLN A 90 11.18 13.33 20.32
N HIS A 91 11.89 12.30 20.81
CA HIS A 91 12.31 12.23 22.21
C HIS A 91 13.39 13.26 22.56
N SER A 92 14.33 13.52 21.64
CA SER A 92 15.37 14.53 21.85
C SER A 92 14.83 15.97 21.87
N SER A 93 13.66 16.21 21.27
CA SER A 93 13.01 17.52 21.27
C SER A 93 12.25 17.80 22.57
N SER A 94 11.88 16.77 23.35
CA SER A 94 11.22 16.90 24.66
C SER A 94 12.18 17.08 25.84
N ILE A 95 13.48 16.86 25.68
CA ILE A 95 14.47 16.99 26.78
C ILE A 95 15.10 18.41 26.82
N LEU A 96 14.81 19.26 25.83
CA LEU A 96 15.32 20.64 25.75
C LEU A 96 14.34 21.71 26.24
N TYR A 97 13.31 21.34 27.03
CA TYR A 97 12.40 22.28 27.69
C TYR A 97 12.15 21.89 29.14
#